data_AF-A0A1A7Z0P2-F1
#
_entry.id   AF-A0A1A7Z0P2-F1
#
_cell.length_a   1.000
_cell.length_b   1.000
_cell.length_c   1.000
_cell.angle_alpha   90.00
_cell.angle_beta   90.00
_cell.angle_gamma   90.00
#
_symmetry.space_group_name_H-M   'P 1'
#
loop_
_entity.id
_entity.type
_entity.pdbx_description
1 polymer ?
#
loop_
_entity_poly.entity_id
_entity_poly.type
_entity_poly.pdbx_seq_one_letter_code
_entity_poly.pdbx_strand_id
1 'polypeptide(L)'
;VVGQAVHYQKVEKDHQKNLSALNANKENLQTNLTKTLKEKKVCEADRNQLQQRYDSTSRGIDQLQTNYNSVTAEKNRLQVSERQLQTSQTATNKELEQVKAANAQLQKDKDTLASAQNNLQTQYNSVVKRKNELQTSYESVTKDRNDMQNKFNNATRAREQLQLSYNSLIQKVEHLHEQYNFSISEKDKIASSNKNLTQEMITLQETYDVIKKAENDLQASYQSALNQKNQTENILRNVTAERNQLKTKADNLTAERDQLLQTINHLNATIQEKQCPQGWRKFQYSCYFTSTAKKTWSLSRSDCQRKGGDLAIITSQQEMEFINGLYSSEIEAWIGLTDGGVEGQWKWVDGTPLNQTFWAKGQPNSHQGTDQDCVEFWHRSKGHGDWNDERCTVEQHWMCEM
;
A
#
# COMPACT_ATOMS: atom_id res chain seq x y z
N VAL A 1 154.48 -23.06 230.72
CA VAL A 1 155.73 -23.60 230.15
C VAL A 1 155.42 -24.13 228.76
N VAL A 2 156.27 -23.70 227.82
CA VAL A 2 156.41 -24.03 226.39
C VAL A 2 156.15 -25.51 226.05
N GLY A 3 155.49 -25.76 224.91
CA GLY A 3 155.76 -26.93 224.06
C GLY A 3 154.83 -28.14 224.20
N GLN A 4 153.83 -28.22 223.29
CA GLN A 4 153.18 -29.40 222.69
C GLN A 4 151.82 -28.94 222.12
N ALA A 5 151.39 -29.15 220.88
CA ALA A 5 151.94 -29.67 219.63
C ALA A 5 150.78 -29.46 218.62
N VAL A 6 150.83 -28.51 217.68
CA VAL A 6 151.36 -28.66 216.30
C VAL A 6 150.74 -29.81 215.47
N HIS A 7 149.92 -30.71 216.04
CA HIS A 7 149.32 -31.81 215.27
C HIS A 7 147.87 -31.57 214.80
N TYR A 8 147.06 -30.80 215.54
CA TYR A 8 145.64 -30.64 215.20
C TYR A 8 145.39 -29.70 213.99
N GLN A 9 146.32 -28.79 213.68
CA GLN A 9 146.21 -27.87 212.53
C GLN A 9 146.43 -28.53 211.15
N LYS A 10 146.84 -29.81 211.07
CA LYS A 10 147.10 -30.48 209.78
C LYS A 10 145.90 -31.28 209.25
N VAL A 11 145.03 -31.82 210.12
CA VAL A 11 143.87 -32.62 209.71
C VAL A 11 142.73 -31.75 209.19
N GLU A 12 142.58 -30.54 209.73
CA GLU A 12 141.51 -29.61 209.35
C GLU A 12 141.68 -29.03 207.94
N LYS A 13 142.92 -29.04 207.41
CA LYS A 13 143.24 -28.50 206.08
C LYS A 13 142.95 -29.48 204.93
N ASP A 14 143.09 -30.79 205.16
CA ASP A 14 142.81 -31.81 204.14
C ASP A 14 141.30 -32.04 203.94
N HIS A 15 140.49 -31.85 204.98
CA HIS A 15 139.03 -31.92 204.87
C HIS A 15 138.45 -30.77 204.02
N GLN A 16 139.10 -29.61 204.04
CA GLN A 16 138.76 -28.44 203.22
C GLN A 16 138.99 -28.66 201.71
N LYS A 17 139.80 -29.64 201.30
CA LYS A 17 140.15 -29.86 199.89
C LYS A 17 139.24 -30.87 199.18
N ASN A 18 138.80 -31.92 199.87
CA ASN A 18 137.91 -32.92 199.26
C ASN A 18 136.46 -32.44 199.16
N LEU A 19 135.98 -31.64 200.11
CA LEU A 19 134.60 -31.14 200.08
C LEU A 19 134.37 -30.13 198.94
N SER A 20 135.39 -29.35 198.57
CA SER A 20 135.31 -28.38 197.47
C SER A 20 135.33 -29.04 196.09
N ALA A 21 136.11 -30.13 195.90
CA ALA A 21 136.15 -30.87 194.64
C ALA A 21 134.83 -31.60 194.33
N LEU A 22 134.15 -32.13 195.34
CA LEU A 22 132.87 -32.83 195.16
C LEU A 22 131.74 -31.88 194.75
N ASN A 23 131.72 -30.66 195.32
CA ASN A 23 130.73 -29.65 194.96
C ASN A 23 130.91 -29.13 193.52
N ALA A 24 132.16 -28.97 193.06
CA ALA A 24 132.43 -28.58 191.67
C ALA A 24 131.91 -29.61 190.64
N ASN A 25 132.05 -30.91 190.94
CA ASN A 25 131.55 -31.97 190.05
C ASN A 25 130.02 -32.03 190.00
N LYS A 26 129.36 -31.80 191.15
CA LYS A 26 127.90 -31.74 191.23
C LYS A 26 127.34 -30.62 190.35
N GLU A 27 127.93 -29.42 190.43
CA GLU A 27 127.51 -28.28 189.61
C GLU A 27 127.70 -28.54 188.11
N ASN A 28 128.78 -29.22 187.72
CA ASN A 28 129.05 -29.53 186.31
C ASN A 28 128.03 -30.53 185.74
N LEU A 29 127.66 -31.57 186.49
CA LEU A 29 126.61 -32.52 186.10
C LEU A 29 125.23 -31.85 186.02
N GLN A 30 124.91 -30.97 186.96
CA GLN A 30 123.67 -30.20 186.94
C GLN A 30 123.60 -29.28 185.71
N THR A 31 124.73 -28.68 185.32
CA THR A 31 124.84 -27.85 184.12
C THR A 31 124.63 -28.67 182.84
N ASN A 32 125.25 -29.85 182.73
CA ASN A 32 125.10 -30.73 181.57
C ASN A 32 123.67 -31.27 181.43
N LEU A 33 123.02 -31.69 182.53
CA LEU A 33 121.63 -32.13 182.51
C LEU A 33 120.69 -31.02 182.01
N THR A 34 120.92 -29.79 182.46
CA THR A 34 120.14 -28.62 182.04
C THR A 34 120.35 -28.32 180.55
N LYS A 35 121.57 -28.47 180.04
CA LYS A 35 121.89 -28.31 178.62
C LYS A 35 121.17 -29.36 177.75
N THR A 36 121.27 -30.64 178.11
CA THR A 36 120.64 -31.75 177.36
C THR A 36 119.11 -31.67 177.36
N LEU A 37 118.49 -31.26 178.47
CA LEU A 37 117.04 -31.01 178.52
C LEU A 37 116.61 -29.86 177.59
N LYS A 38 117.45 -28.83 177.45
CA LYS A 38 117.21 -27.72 176.53
C LYS A 38 117.35 -28.16 175.06
N GLU A 39 118.37 -28.94 174.74
CA GLU A 39 118.56 -29.54 173.41
C GLU A 39 117.43 -30.48 173.02
N LYS A 40 116.93 -31.32 173.95
CA LYS A 40 115.74 -32.16 173.73
C LYS A 40 114.51 -31.33 173.36
N LYS A 41 114.24 -30.25 174.10
CA LYS A 41 113.13 -29.33 173.81
C LYS A 41 113.25 -28.68 172.43
N VAL A 42 114.47 -28.30 172.02
CA VAL A 42 114.72 -27.75 170.68
C VAL A 42 114.42 -28.80 169.61
N CYS A 43 114.91 -30.03 169.79
CA CYS A 43 114.70 -31.11 168.82
C CYS A 43 113.21 -31.52 168.72
N GLU A 44 112.48 -31.53 169.83
CA GLU A 44 111.02 -31.74 169.84
C GLU A 44 110.27 -30.60 169.12
N ALA A 45 110.72 -29.36 169.28
CA ALA A 45 110.17 -28.21 168.55
C ALA A 45 110.45 -28.30 167.05
N ASP A 46 111.68 -28.67 166.65
CA ASP A 46 112.06 -28.86 165.25
C ASP A 46 111.24 -29.98 164.60
N ARG A 47 111.04 -31.11 165.29
CA ARG A 47 110.19 -32.20 164.81
C ARG A 47 108.76 -31.73 164.56
N ASN A 48 108.18 -31.00 165.51
CA ASN A 48 106.81 -30.49 165.37
C ASN A 48 106.72 -29.45 164.22
N GLN A 49 107.75 -28.62 164.06
CA GLN A 49 107.84 -27.68 162.94
C GLN A 49 107.96 -28.39 161.59
N LEU A 50 108.73 -29.49 161.52
CA LEU A 50 108.86 -30.31 160.33
C LEU A 50 107.54 -31.01 159.98
N GLN A 51 106.82 -31.52 160.98
CA GLN A 51 105.50 -32.13 160.78
C GLN A 51 104.49 -31.11 160.25
N GLN A 52 104.46 -29.90 160.80
CA GLN A 52 103.60 -28.82 160.28
C GLN A 52 103.94 -28.46 158.83
N ARG A 53 105.23 -28.43 158.47
CA ARG A 53 105.66 -28.21 157.09
C ARG A 53 105.22 -29.36 156.19
N TYR A 54 105.38 -30.61 156.63
CA TYR A 54 104.92 -31.79 155.90
C TYR A 54 103.41 -31.74 155.65
N ASP A 55 102.60 -31.49 156.67
CA ASP A 55 101.14 -31.38 156.55
C ASP A 55 100.72 -30.22 155.63
N SER A 56 101.45 -29.10 155.69
CA SER A 56 101.25 -27.96 154.78
C SER A 56 101.57 -28.32 153.33
N THR A 57 102.70 -28.99 153.09
CA THR A 57 103.10 -29.44 151.76
C THR A 57 102.15 -30.51 151.21
N SER A 58 101.70 -31.46 152.04
CA SER A 58 100.72 -32.48 151.65
C SER A 58 99.40 -31.83 151.21
N ARG A 59 98.87 -30.87 151.98
CA ARG A 59 97.69 -30.10 151.57
C ARG A 59 97.91 -29.32 150.29
N GLY A 60 99.12 -28.77 150.09
CA GLY A 60 99.50 -28.11 148.85
C GLY A 60 99.48 -29.06 147.64
N ILE A 61 99.96 -30.29 147.83
CA ILE A 61 99.93 -31.34 146.80
C ILE A 61 98.48 -31.73 146.48
N ASP A 62 97.63 -31.95 147.48
CA ASP A 62 96.21 -32.29 147.28
C ASP A 62 95.45 -31.17 146.53
N GLN A 63 95.75 -29.91 146.86
CA GLN A 63 95.18 -28.77 146.16
C GLN A 63 95.64 -28.69 144.71
N LEU A 64 96.93 -28.94 144.44
CA LEU A 64 97.47 -28.98 143.08
C LEU A 64 96.87 -30.13 142.27
N GLN A 65 96.67 -31.30 142.88
CA GLN A 65 96.00 -32.43 142.24
C GLN A 65 94.55 -32.10 141.88
N THR A 66 93.83 -31.42 142.79
CA THR A 66 92.46 -30.96 142.55
C THR A 66 92.40 -29.95 141.40
N ASN A 67 93.31 -28.98 141.41
CA ASN A 67 93.42 -27.98 140.34
C ASN A 67 93.77 -28.64 139.00
N TYR A 68 94.71 -29.60 138.99
CA TYR A 68 95.07 -30.35 137.79
C TYR A 68 93.88 -31.12 137.22
N ASN A 69 93.10 -31.79 138.08
CA ASN A 69 91.89 -32.51 137.67
C ASN A 69 90.84 -31.54 137.10
N SER A 70 90.65 -30.37 137.72
CA SER A 70 89.72 -29.33 137.25
C SER A 70 90.12 -28.77 135.89
N VAL A 71 91.39 -28.41 135.71
CA VAL A 71 91.92 -27.93 134.42
C VAL A 71 91.83 -29.00 133.33
N THR A 72 92.05 -30.28 133.68
CA THR A 72 91.90 -31.40 132.75
C THR A 72 90.44 -31.58 132.32
N ALA A 73 89.49 -31.47 133.26
CA ALA A 73 88.07 -31.52 132.95
C ALA A 73 87.65 -30.35 132.03
N GLU A 74 88.16 -29.14 132.29
CA GLU A 74 87.86 -27.97 131.47
C GLU A 74 88.49 -28.06 130.07
N LYS A 75 89.72 -28.59 129.96
CA LYS A 75 90.34 -28.92 128.67
C LYS A 75 89.47 -29.89 127.87
N ASN A 76 88.96 -30.95 128.50
CA ASN A 76 88.10 -31.92 127.81
C ASN A 76 86.77 -31.29 127.37
N ARG A 77 86.16 -30.41 128.18
CA ARG A 77 84.96 -29.65 127.80
C ARG A 77 85.22 -28.74 126.61
N LEU A 78 86.33 -28.01 126.62
CA LEU A 78 86.73 -27.15 125.51
C LEU A 78 86.98 -27.94 124.22
N GLN A 79 87.60 -29.11 124.31
CA GLN A 79 87.77 -30.00 123.14
C GLN A 79 86.44 -30.51 122.57
N VAL A 80 85.45 -30.80 123.43
CA VAL A 80 84.10 -31.18 122.96
C VAL A 80 83.41 -29.98 122.31
N SER A 81 83.48 -28.80 122.91
CA SER A 81 82.93 -27.56 122.36
C SER A 81 83.56 -27.21 121.00
N GLU A 82 84.88 -27.34 120.86
CA GLU A 82 85.60 -27.15 119.60
C GLU A 82 85.08 -28.10 118.51
N ARG A 83 84.92 -29.39 118.80
CA ARG A 83 84.36 -30.37 117.84
C ARG A 83 82.92 -30.05 117.46
N GLN A 84 82.10 -29.60 118.41
CA GLN A 84 80.73 -29.18 118.15
C GLN A 84 80.68 -27.96 117.24
N LEU A 85 81.54 -26.95 117.48
CA LEU A 85 81.66 -25.77 116.64
C LEU A 85 82.15 -26.12 115.23
N GLN A 86 83.14 -27.02 115.08
CA GLN A 86 83.59 -27.50 113.77
C GLN A 86 82.48 -28.21 113.00
N THR A 87 81.67 -29.03 113.69
CA THR A 87 80.53 -29.72 113.09
C THR A 87 79.47 -28.72 112.63
N SER A 88 79.14 -27.75 113.49
CA SER A 88 78.19 -26.67 113.19
C SER A 88 78.66 -25.82 112.01
N GLN A 89 79.94 -25.40 112.01
CA GLN A 89 80.55 -24.65 110.92
C GLN A 89 80.48 -25.41 109.59
N THR A 90 80.72 -26.72 109.61
CA THR A 90 80.61 -27.57 108.42
C THR A 90 79.17 -27.64 107.90
N ALA A 91 78.18 -27.75 108.80
CA ALA A 91 76.76 -27.78 108.44
C ALA A 91 76.30 -26.43 107.85
N THR A 92 76.65 -25.31 108.49
CA THR A 92 76.31 -23.95 107.99
C THR A 92 76.99 -23.67 106.65
N ASN A 93 78.24 -24.11 106.46
CA ASN A 93 78.91 -23.98 105.16
C ASN A 93 78.18 -24.78 104.07
N LYS A 94 77.67 -25.98 104.40
CA LYS A 94 76.88 -26.77 103.45
C LYS A 94 75.55 -26.08 103.09
N GLU A 95 74.85 -25.52 104.07
CA GLU A 95 73.62 -24.74 103.83
C GLU A 95 73.91 -23.48 103.00
N LEU A 96 75.02 -22.79 103.26
CA LEU A 96 75.44 -21.63 102.48
C LEU A 96 75.68 -21.99 101.01
N GLU A 97 76.36 -23.10 100.73
CA GLU A 97 76.56 -23.55 99.35
C GLU A 97 75.26 -23.99 98.68
N GLN A 98 74.31 -24.59 99.41
CA GLN A 98 72.97 -24.89 98.89
C GLN A 98 72.19 -23.61 98.54
N VAL A 99 72.23 -22.59 99.41
CA VAL A 99 71.58 -21.29 99.16
C VAL A 99 72.22 -20.59 97.97
N LYS A 100 73.54 -20.62 97.84
CA LYS A 100 74.25 -20.07 96.67
C LYS A 100 73.81 -20.78 95.37
N ALA A 101 73.72 -22.10 95.39
CA ALA A 101 73.25 -22.88 94.24
C ALA A 101 71.79 -22.56 93.88
N ALA A 102 70.90 -22.47 94.87
CA ALA A 102 69.51 -22.09 94.67
C ALA A 102 69.37 -20.66 94.11
N ASN A 103 70.18 -19.72 94.61
CA ASN A 103 70.21 -18.35 94.11
C ASN A 103 70.71 -18.26 92.66
N ALA A 104 71.75 -19.04 92.31
CA ALA A 104 72.22 -19.14 90.93
C ALA A 104 71.14 -19.70 90.00
N GLN A 105 70.38 -20.71 90.45
CA GLN A 105 69.25 -21.26 89.70
C GLN A 105 68.11 -20.23 89.53
N LEU A 106 67.74 -19.52 90.60
CA LEU A 106 66.73 -18.45 90.53
C LEU A 106 67.11 -17.35 89.55
N GLN A 107 68.39 -16.98 89.50
CA GLN A 107 68.89 -15.99 88.54
C GLN A 107 68.74 -16.50 87.10
N LYS A 108 69.06 -17.77 86.84
CA LYS A 108 68.86 -18.40 85.53
C LYS A 108 67.39 -18.47 85.13
N ASP A 109 66.51 -18.80 86.06
CA ASP A 109 65.07 -18.86 85.83
C ASP A 109 64.49 -17.46 85.54
N LYS A 110 64.97 -16.43 86.26
CA LYS A 110 64.65 -15.02 85.99
C LYS A 110 65.05 -14.60 84.59
N ASP A 111 66.26 -14.93 84.16
CA ASP A 111 66.75 -14.57 82.82
C ASP A 111 65.98 -15.33 81.71
N THR A 112 65.61 -16.58 81.99
CA THR A 112 64.76 -17.39 81.10
C THR A 112 63.36 -16.79 80.98
N LEU A 113 62.77 -16.36 82.10
CA LEU A 113 61.44 -15.73 82.12
C LEU A 113 61.44 -14.38 81.41
N ALA A 114 62.48 -13.56 81.61
CA ALA A 114 62.65 -12.29 80.88
C ALA A 114 62.76 -12.52 79.36
N SER A 115 63.47 -13.56 78.95
CA SER A 115 63.58 -13.94 77.54
C SER A 115 62.24 -14.42 76.96
N ALA A 116 61.50 -15.24 77.72
CA ALA A 116 60.16 -15.68 77.34
C ALA A 116 59.17 -14.51 77.23
N GLN A 117 59.21 -13.56 78.16
CA GLN A 117 58.39 -12.35 78.15
C GLN A 117 58.68 -11.50 76.90
N ASN A 118 59.96 -11.30 76.57
CA ASN A 118 60.35 -10.57 75.36
C ASN A 118 59.83 -11.26 74.09
N ASN A 119 59.96 -12.59 74.01
CA ASN A 119 59.45 -13.35 72.86
C ASN A 119 57.92 -13.24 72.75
N LEU A 120 57.19 -13.34 73.86
CA LEU A 120 55.73 -13.17 73.89
C LEU A 120 55.32 -11.77 73.44
N GLN A 121 56.07 -10.74 73.86
CA GLN A 121 55.82 -9.36 73.43
C GLN A 121 56.04 -9.19 71.93
N THR A 122 57.08 -9.80 71.36
CA THR A 122 57.32 -9.81 69.91
C THR A 122 56.19 -10.49 69.16
N GLN A 123 55.72 -11.65 69.64
CA GLN A 123 54.58 -12.35 69.04
C GLN A 123 53.30 -11.52 69.13
N TYR A 124 53.02 -10.91 70.28
CA TYR A 124 51.88 -10.02 70.47
C TYR A 124 51.91 -8.84 69.47
N ASN A 125 53.06 -8.17 69.34
CA ASN A 125 53.23 -7.07 68.40
C ASN A 125 53.01 -7.53 66.94
N SER A 126 53.46 -8.73 66.58
CA SER A 126 53.23 -9.33 65.26
C SER A 126 51.74 -9.58 65.00
N VAL A 127 51.02 -10.12 65.98
CA VAL A 127 49.57 -10.37 65.88
C VAL A 127 48.80 -9.06 65.75
N VAL A 128 49.14 -8.03 66.52
CA VAL A 128 48.53 -6.70 66.41
C VAL A 128 48.75 -6.11 65.03
N LYS A 129 49.96 -6.23 64.47
CA LYS A 129 50.25 -5.80 63.09
C LYS A 129 49.35 -6.53 62.08
N ARG A 130 49.27 -7.86 62.18
CA ARG A 130 48.43 -8.70 61.30
C ARG A 130 46.95 -8.31 61.38
N LYS A 131 46.45 -8.03 62.58
CA LYS A 131 45.08 -7.58 62.81
C LYS A 131 44.80 -6.26 62.07
N ASN A 132 45.72 -5.30 62.17
CA ASN A 132 45.57 -4.00 61.50
C ASN A 132 45.64 -4.13 59.97
N GLU A 133 46.54 -4.97 59.45
CA GLU A 133 46.60 -5.28 58.01
C GLU A 133 45.30 -5.91 57.51
N LEU A 134 44.73 -6.84 58.29
CA LEU A 134 43.46 -7.50 57.96
C LEU A 134 42.28 -6.51 58.00
N GLN A 135 42.26 -5.60 58.97
CA GLN A 135 41.26 -4.53 59.07
C GLN A 135 41.28 -3.64 57.81
N THR A 136 42.46 -3.18 57.39
CA THR A 136 42.62 -2.38 56.18
C THR A 136 42.17 -3.14 54.93
N SER A 137 42.51 -4.43 54.83
CA SER A 137 42.07 -5.27 53.72
C SER A 137 40.54 -5.44 53.69
N TYR A 138 39.92 -5.65 54.85
CA TYR A 138 38.47 -5.75 55.00
C TYR A 138 37.76 -4.47 54.56
N GLU A 139 38.27 -3.30 54.97
CA GLU A 139 37.73 -2.00 54.57
C GLU A 139 37.85 -1.78 53.05
N SER A 140 38.98 -2.16 52.45
CA SER A 140 39.19 -2.10 51.00
C SER A 140 38.20 -2.99 50.24
N VAL A 141 38.06 -4.26 50.63
CA VAL A 141 37.13 -5.20 49.98
C VAL A 141 35.68 -4.75 50.15
N THR A 142 35.33 -4.17 51.30
CA THR A 142 34.00 -3.59 51.54
C THR A 142 33.71 -2.44 50.59
N LYS A 143 34.71 -1.58 50.34
CA LYS A 143 34.60 -0.50 49.36
C LYS A 143 34.44 -1.05 47.94
N ASP A 144 35.27 -2.00 47.52
CA ASP A 144 35.20 -2.61 46.19
C ASP A 144 33.83 -3.28 45.94
N ARG A 145 33.29 -3.98 46.96
CA ARG A 145 31.95 -4.56 46.91
C ARG A 145 30.88 -3.49 46.68
N ASN A 146 30.95 -2.37 47.43
CA ASN A 146 29.98 -1.29 47.28
C ASN A 146 30.09 -0.63 45.89
N ASP A 147 31.31 -0.44 45.38
CA ASP A 147 31.54 0.10 44.03
C ASP A 147 30.99 -0.84 42.95
N MET A 148 31.16 -2.16 43.10
CA MET A 148 30.57 -3.14 42.19
C MET A 148 29.05 -3.16 42.27
N GLN A 149 28.46 -3.05 43.47
CA GLN A 149 27.01 -2.94 43.63
C GLN A 149 26.46 -1.71 42.90
N ASN A 150 27.16 -0.57 43.01
CA ASN A 150 26.77 0.66 42.31
C ASN A 150 26.87 0.50 40.78
N LYS A 151 27.95 -0.12 40.28
CA LYS A 151 28.09 -0.44 38.85
C LYS A 151 26.98 -1.37 38.36
N PHE A 152 26.64 -2.40 39.13
CA PHE A 152 25.55 -3.33 38.82
C PHE A 152 24.20 -2.62 38.77
N ASN A 153 23.91 -1.75 39.74
CA ASN A 153 22.67 -0.96 39.75
C ASN A 153 22.59 -0.02 38.53
N ASN A 154 23.70 0.61 38.16
CA ASN A 154 23.76 1.47 36.96
C ASN A 154 23.57 0.66 35.67
N ALA A 155 24.21 -0.50 35.54
CA ALA A 155 24.02 -1.40 34.40
C ALA A 155 22.57 -1.88 34.30
N THR A 156 21.92 -2.16 35.44
CA THR A 156 20.51 -2.55 35.49
C THR A 156 19.60 -1.44 34.96
N ARG A 157 19.82 -0.19 35.39
CA ARG A 157 19.08 0.97 34.87
C ARG A 157 19.32 1.18 33.38
N ALA A 158 20.56 1.06 32.92
CA ALA A 158 20.88 1.19 31.49
C ALA A 158 20.17 0.13 30.63
N ARG A 159 20.12 -1.12 31.12
CA ARG A 159 19.37 -2.22 30.48
C ARG A 159 17.87 -1.90 30.41
N GLU A 160 17.28 -1.38 31.47
CA GLU A 160 15.86 -0.98 31.51
C GLU A 160 15.56 0.15 30.51
N GLN A 161 16.44 1.16 30.42
CA GLN A 161 16.32 2.23 29.43
C GLN A 161 16.45 1.72 27.99
N LEU A 162 17.35 0.76 27.76
CA LEU A 162 17.48 0.12 26.46
C LEU A 162 16.22 -0.67 26.09
N GLN A 163 15.61 -1.37 27.05
CA GLN A 163 14.36 -2.08 26.86
C GLN A 163 13.21 -1.14 26.47
N LEU A 164 13.10 0.01 27.14
CA LEU A 164 12.09 1.03 26.79
C LEU A 164 12.31 1.57 25.37
N SER A 165 13.57 1.85 25.03
CA SER A 165 13.94 2.33 23.69
C SER A 165 13.64 1.28 22.61
N TYR A 166 13.90 0.00 22.90
CA TYR A 166 13.59 -1.13 22.03
C TYR A 166 12.07 -1.26 21.81
N ASN A 167 11.27 -1.19 22.88
CA ASN A 167 9.81 -1.24 22.77
C ASN A 167 9.27 -0.06 21.94
N SER A 168 9.83 1.14 22.11
CA SER A 168 9.46 2.31 21.28
C SER A 168 9.83 2.10 19.81
N LEU A 169 10.96 1.45 19.52
CA LEU A 169 11.36 1.15 18.14
C LEU A 169 10.39 0.15 17.49
N ILE A 170 9.93 -0.87 18.22
CA ILE A 170 8.92 -1.81 17.73
C ILE A 170 7.65 -1.05 17.31
N GLN A 171 7.13 -0.17 18.16
CA GLN A 171 5.93 0.63 17.84
C GLN A 171 6.12 1.50 16.59
N LYS A 172 7.31 2.07 16.40
CA LYS A 172 7.62 2.85 15.19
C LYS A 172 7.65 1.97 13.94
N VAL A 173 8.19 0.75 14.04
CA VAL A 173 8.21 -0.21 12.92
C VAL A 173 6.79 -0.65 12.57
N GLU A 174 5.96 -0.96 13.57
CA GLU A 174 4.54 -1.31 13.37
C GLU A 174 3.79 -0.18 12.67
N HIS A 175 3.96 1.07 13.14
CA HIS A 175 3.34 2.23 12.51
C HIS A 175 3.79 2.45 11.06
N LEU A 176 5.09 2.31 10.77
CA LEU A 176 5.60 2.39 9.41
C LEU A 176 5.05 1.27 8.52
N HIS A 177 4.85 0.07 9.07
CA HIS A 177 4.25 -1.04 8.35
C HIS A 177 2.78 -0.75 7.99
N GLU A 178 2.00 -0.17 8.91
CA GLU A 178 0.64 0.27 8.64
C GLU A 178 0.58 1.34 7.54
N GLN A 179 1.45 2.36 7.60
CA GLN A 179 1.54 3.40 6.57
C GLN A 179 1.94 2.84 5.21
N TYR A 180 2.84 1.86 5.18
CA TYR A 180 3.24 1.17 3.97
C TYR A 180 2.06 0.41 3.35
N ASN A 181 1.31 -0.35 4.15
CA ASN A 181 0.13 -1.08 3.68
C ASN A 181 -0.96 -0.13 3.16
N PHE A 182 -1.18 1.00 3.84
CA PHE A 182 -2.09 2.04 3.38
C PHE A 182 -1.66 2.60 2.01
N SER A 183 -0.37 2.89 1.85
CA SER A 183 0.19 3.42 0.59
C SER A 183 0.07 2.41 -0.56
N ILE A 184 0.21 1.11 -0.30
CA ILE A 184 -0.08 0.05 -1.28
C ILE A 184 -1.56 0.09 -1.68
N SER A 185 -2.47 0.14 -0.71
CA SER A 185 -3.90 0.19 -1.00
C SER A 185 -4.28 1.41 -1.86
N GLU A 186 -3.70 2.58 -1.59
CA GLU A 186 -3.94 3.78 -2.40
C GLU A 186 -3.36 3.63 -3.80
N LYS A 187 -2.15 3.06 -3.93
CA LYS A 187 -1.56 2.73 -5.24
C LYS A 187 -2.48 1.81 -6.06
N ASP A 188 -3.06 0.79 -5.45
CA ASP A 188 -3.94 -0.16 -6.15
C ASP A 188 -5.26 0.49 -6.59
N LYS A 189 -5.81 1.40 -5.77
CA LYS A 189 -6.96 2.23 -6.18
C LYS A 189 -6.63 3.13 -7.37
N ILE A 190 -5.48 3.80 -7.33
CA ILE A 190 -5.01 4.66 -8.43
C ILE A 190 -4.79 3.83 -9.70
N ALA A 191 -4.16 2.65 -9.59
CA ALA A 191 -3.95 1.74 -10.72
C ALA A 191 -5.28 1.30 -11.35
N SER A 192 -6.27 0.98 -10.51
CA SER A 192 -7.62 0.62 -10.97
C SER A 192 -8.32 1.80 -11.67
N SER A 193 -8.23 3.00 -11.09
CA SER A 193 -8.77 4.22 -11.68
C SER A 193 -8.12 4.54 -13.03
N ASN A 194 -6.79 4.45 -13.13
CA ASN A 194 -6.06 4.64 -14.37
C ASN A 194 -6.46 3.62 -15.44
N LYS A 195 -6.72 2.37 -15.05
CA LYS A 195 -7.21 1.34 -15.99
C LYS A 195 -8.59 1.72 -16.54
N ASN A 196 -9.50 2.19 -15.68
CA ASN A 196 -10.82 2.65 -16.10
C ASN A 196 -10.72 3.87 -17.03
N LEU A 197 -9.92 4.87 -16.68
CA LEU A 197 -9.68 6.05 -17.52
C LEU A 197 -9.08 5.67 -18.87
N THR A 198 -8.17 4.69 -18.90
CA THR A 198 -7.60 4.18 -20.16
C THR A 198 -8.69 3.55 -21.03
N GLN A 199 -9.60 2.79 -20.43
CA GLN A 199 -10.72 2.18 -21.16
C GLN A 199 -11.71 3.23 -21.67
N GLU A 200 -12.03 4.25 -20.87
CA GLU A 200 -12.86 5.38 -21.29
C GLU A 200 -12.22 6.16 -22.44
N MET A 201 -10.91 6.38 -22.37
CA MET A 201 -10.15 7.05 -23.44
C MET A 201 -10.19 6.26 -24.75
N ILE A 202 -10.01 4.93 -24.70
CA ILE A 202 -10.14 4.06 -25.88
C ILE A 202 -11.56 4.16 -26.46
N THR A 203 -12.58 4.07 -25.60
CA THR A 203 -13.99 4.14 -26.02
C THR A 203 -14.32 5.50 -26.66
N LEU A 204 -13.78 6.58 -26.11
CA LEU A 204 -13.95 7.93 -26.66
C LEU A 204 -13.25 8.07 -28.01
N GLN A 205 -12.07 7.48 -28.18
CA GLN A 205 -11.35 7.46 -29.46
C GLN A 205 -12.14 6.69 -30.53
N GLU A 206 -12.66 5.52 -30.20
CA GLU A 206 -13.50 4.73 -31.12
C GLU A 206 -14.77 5.52 -31.51
N THR A 207 -15.40 6.20 -30.55
CA THR A 207 -16.57 7.04 -30.79
C THR A 207 -16.22 8.22 -31.70
N TYR A 208 -15.08 8.86 -31.47
CA TYR A 208 -14.57 9.94 -32.31
C TYR A 208 -14.37 9.48 -33.76
N ASP A 209 -13.74 8.31 -33.96
CA ASP A 209 -13.48 7.77 -35.29
C ASP A 209 -14.78 7.47 -36.06
N VAL A 210 -15.80 6.94 -35.36
CA VAL A 210 -17.14 6.73 -35.93
C VAL A 210 -17.80 8.05 -36.34
N ILE A 211 -17.76 9.06 -35.47
CA ILE A 211 -18.33 10.39 -35.77
C ILE A 211 -17.59 11.02 -36.95
N LYS A 212 -16.26 10.92 -36.98
CA LYS A 212 -15.45 11.47 -38.07
C LYS A 212 -15.77 10.80 -39.41
N LYS A 213 -16.01 9.49 -39.41
CA LYS A 213 -16.48 8.78 -40.60
C LYS A 213 -17.87 9.26 -41.03
N ALA A 214 -18.81 9.38 -40.11
CA ALA A 214 -20.15 9.87 -40.39
C ALA A 214 -20.14 11.31 -40.94
N GLU A 215 -19.25 12.18 -40.44
CA GLU A 215 -19.04 13.53 -40.96
C GLU A 215 -18.58 13.49 -42.43
N ASN A 216 -17.59 12.65 -42.75
CA ASN A 216 -17.11 12.48 -44.12
C ASN A 216 -18.20 11.95 -45.06
N ASP A 217 -18.98 10.95 -44.61
CA ASP A 217 -20.09 10.36 -45.38
C ASP A 217 -21.21 11.39 -45.62
N LEU A 218 -21.52 12.20 -44.61
CA LEU A 218 -22.48 13.30 -44.71
C LEU A 218 -21.98 14.37 -45.70
N GLN A 219 -20.71 14.72 -45.64
CA GLN A 219 -20.11 15.69 -46.56
C GLN A 219 -20.16 15.19 -48.02
N ALA A 220 -19.87 13.92 -48.26
CA ALA A 220 -20.02 13.29 -49.58
C ALA A 220 -21.48 13.32 -50.05
N SER A 221 -22.42 12.98 -49.17
CA SER A 221 -23.86 13.01 -49.45
C SER A 221 -24.34 14.42 -49.78
N TYR A 222 -23.88 15.43 -49.05
CA TYR A 222 -24.18 16.84 -49.31
C TYR A 222 -23.67 17.28 -50.69
N GLN A 223 -22.45 16.93 -51.06
CA GLN A 223 -21.91 17.23 -52.40
C GLN A 223 -22.72 16.55 -53.51
N SER A 224 -23.14 15.31 -53.31
CA SER A 224 -24.02 14.60 -54.26
C SER A 224 -25.37 15.30 -54.42
N ALA A 225 -26.00 15.71 -53.31
CA ALA A 225 -27.27 16.44 -53.33
C ALA A 225 -27.13 17.80 -54.03
N LEU A 226 -26.01 18.50 -53.82
CA LEU A 226 -25.72 19.76 -54.51
C LEU A 226 -25.60 19.56 -56.02
N ASN A 227 -24.94 18.48 -56.46
CA ASN A 227 -24.84 18.14 -57.88
C ASN A 227 -26.21 17.82 -58.50
N GLN A 228 -27.03 17.02 -57.80
CA GLN A 228 -28.40 16.71 -58.24
C GLN A 228 -29.28 17.95 -58.33
N LYS A 229 -29.17 18.87 -57.35
CA LYS A 229 -29.85 20.17 -57.38
C LYS A 229 -29.47 20.94 -58.64
N ASN A 230 -28.18 21.10 -58.92
CA ASN A 230 -27.69 21.83 -60.09
C ASN A 230 -28.16 21.20 -61.41
N GLN A 231 -28.15 19.86 -61.51
CA GLN A 231 -28.71 19.14 -62.65
C GLN A 231 -30.20 19.40 -62.83
N THR A 232 -30.97 19.36 -61.74
CA THR A 232 -32.41 19.61 -61.74
C THR A 232 -32.73 21.05 -62.15
N GLU A 233 -31.97 22.02 -61.64
CA GLU A 233 -32.12 23.43 -62.04
C GLU A 233 -31.86 23.64 -63.54
N ASN A 234 -30.86 22.95 -64.10
CA ASN A 234 -30.59 22.99 -65.53
C ASN A 234 -31.72 22.35 -66.36
N ILE A 235 -32.22 21.19 -65.95
CA ILE A 235 -33.36 20.54 -66.61
C ILE A 235 -34.59 21.46 -66.56
N LEU A 236 -34.87 22.07 -65.40
CA LEU A 236 -35.98 22.99 -65.24
C LEU A 236 -35.88 24.20 -66.18
N ARG A 237 -34.68 24.77 -66.35
CA ARG A 237 -34.44 25.85 -67.32
C ARG A 237 -34.75 25.42 -68.74
N ASN A 238 -34.30 24.24 -69.15
CA ASN A 238 -34.54 23.71 -70.50
C ASN A 238 -36.03 23.45 -70.75
N VAL A 239 -36.70 22.74 -69.84
CA VAL A 239 -38.14 22.44 -69.95
C VAL A 239 -38.97 23.73 -69.94
N THR A 240 -38.56 24.74 -69.16
CA THR A 240 -39.23 26.04 -69.16
C THR A 240 -39.09 26.75 -70.51
N ALA A 241 -37.91 26.69 -71.13
CA ALA A 241 -37.68 27.25 -72.47
C ALA A 241 -38.53 26.52 -73.53
N GLU A 242 -38.57 25.19 -73.51
CA GLU A 242 -39.41 24.38 -74.40
C GLU A 242 -40.90 24.68 -74.22
N ARG A 243 -41.39 24.75 -72.97
CA ARG A 243 -42.78 25.13 -72.68
C ARG A 243 -43.11 26.49 -73.29
N ASN A 244 -42.23 27.48 -73.14
CA ASN A 244 -42.45 28.82 -73.69
C ASN A 244 -42.51 28.79 -75.23
N GLN A 245 -41.64 28.03 -75.88
CA GLN A 245 -41.69 27.84 -77.35
C GLN A 245 -42.99 27.18 -77.80
N LEU A 246 -43.41 26.11 -77.12
CA LEU A 246 -44.66 25.42 -77.43
C LEU A 246 -45.88 26.32 -77.21
N LYS A 247 -45.87 27.14 -76.15
CA LYS A 247 -46.92 28.12 -75.90
C LYS A 247 -47.04 29.12 -77.05
N THR A 248 -45.93 29.71 -77.49
CA THR A 248 -45.93 30.62 -78.65
C THR A 248 -46.48 29.94 -79.91
N LYS A 249 -46.11 28.67 -80.14
CA LYS A 249 -46.64 27.90 -81.27
C LYS A 249 -48.14 27.67 -81.16
N ALA A 250 -48.64 27.36 -79.98
CA ALA A 250 -50.07 27.17 -79.73
C ALA A 250 -50.86 28.49 -79.91
N ASP A 251 -50.33 29.60 -79.43
CA ASP A 251 -50.93 30.93 -79.60
C ASP A 251 -51.02 31.29 -81.10
N ASN A 252 -49.97 31.02 -81.89
CA ASN A 252 -49.97 31.25 -83.34
C ASN A 252 -51.01 30.38 -84.08
N LEU A 253 -51.08 29.08 -83.78
CA LEU A 253 -52.06 28.17 -84.39
C LEU A 253 -53.49 28.56 -84.03
N THR A 254 -53.71 29.06 -82.82
CA THR A 254 -55.02 29.55 -82.38
C THR A 254 -55.45 30.75 -83.21
N ALA A 255 -54.54 31.70 -83.46
CA ALA A 255 -54.80 32.85 -84.31
C ALA A 255 -55.10 32.46 -85.77
N GLU A 256 -54.38 31.49 -86.33
CA GLU A 256 -54.60 30.99 -87.69
C GLU A 256 -55.98 30.31 -87.84
N ARG A 257 -56.37 29.47 -86.88
CA ARG A 257 -57.71 28.87 -86.82
C ARG A 257 -58.80 29.94 -86.83
N ASP A 258 -58.65 30.98 -86.03
CA ASP A 258 -59.65 32.04 -85.90
C ASP A 258 -59.81 32.83 -87.21
N GLN A 259 -58.72 33.04 -87.95
CA GLN A 259 -58.78 33.62 -89.29
C GLN A 259 -59.55 32.73 -90.28
N LEU A 260 -59.26 31.43 -90.31
CA LEU A 260 -59.93 30.50 -91.22
C LEU A 260 -61.44 30.40 -90.97
N LEU A 261 -61.86 30.40 -89.70
CA LEU A 261 -63.27 30.39 -89.33
C LEU A 261 -64.02 31.63 -89.85
N GLN A 262 -63.38 32.80 -89.82
CA GLN A 262 -63.97 34.02 -90.38
C GLN A 262 -64.17 33.91 -91.90
N THR A 263 -63.20 33.33 -92.62
CA THR A 263 -63.31 33.12 -94.08
C THR A 263 -64.46 32.19 -94.45
N ILE A 264 -64.64 31.08 -93.73
CA ILE A 264 -65.72 30.12 -93.96
C ILE A 264 -67.09 30.79 -93.81
N ASN A 265 -67.27 31.55 -92.72
CA ASN A 265 -68.53 32.25 -92.47
C ASN A 265 -68.87 33.25 -93.57
N HIS A 266 -67.87 33.92 -94.14
CA HIS A 266 -68.07 34.85 -95.25
C HIS A 266 -68.54 34.15 -96.54
N LEU A 267 -67.87 33.05 -96.93
CA LEU A 267 -68.21 32.31 -98.15
C LEU A 267 -69.63 31.74 -98.14
N ASN A 268 -70.08 31.22 -96.99
CA ASN A 268 -71.44 30.69 -96.86
C ASN A 268 -72.53 31.75 -97.08
N ALA A 269 -72.30 32.99 -96.65
CA ALA A 269 -73.25 34.08 -96.84
C ALA A 269 -73.44 34.42 -98.33
N THR A 270 -72.35 34.42 -99.12
CA THR A 270 -72.39 34.78 -100.55
C THR A 270 -73.20 33.79 -101.41
N ILE A 271 -73.19 32.50 -101.08
CA ILE A 271 -73.85 31.47 -101.89
C ILE A 271 -75.39 31.53 -101.76
N GLN A 272 -75.92 31.91 -100.59
CA GLN A 272 -77.35 31.90 -100.32
C GLN A 272 -78.13 32.96 -101.13
N GLU A 273 -77.50 34.07 -101.53
CA GLU A 273 -78.17 35.21 -102.20
C GLU A 273 -78.40 35.04 -103.71
N LYS A 274 -77.86 33.99 -104.35
CA LYS A 274 -77.98 33.81 -105.82
C LYS A 274 -79.38 33.34 -106.24
N GLN A 275 -80.03 34.08 -107.14
CA GLN A 275 -81.36 33.78 -107.70
C GLN A 275 -81.28 33.03 -109.03
N CYS A 276 -82.26 32.18 -109.31
CA CYS A 276 -82.35 31.47 -110.59
C CYS A 276 -82.79 32.39 -111.73
N PRO A 277 -82.34 32.15 -112.98
CA PRO A 277 -82.80 32.93 -114.12
C PRO A 277 -84.33 32.87 -114.28
N GLN A 278 -84.91 33.92 -114.85
CA GLN A 278 -86.35 33.99 -115.07
C GLN A 278 -86.85 32.78 -115.89
N GLY A 279 -87.96 32.16 -115.46
CA GLY A 279 -88.50 30.95 -116.08
C GLY A 279 -87.94 29.64 -115.51
N TRP A 280 -86.86 29.70 -114.72
CA TRP A 280 -86.34 28.57 -113.97
C TRP A 280 -86.93 28.54 -112.55
N ARG A 281 -86.86 27.38 -111.90
CA ARG A 281 -87.30 27.13 -110.52
C ARG A 281 -86.12 26.71 -109.69
N LYS A 282 -85.90 27.36 -108.55
CA LYS A 282 -84.80 27.05 -107.64
C LYS A 282 -85.16 25.85 -106.79
N PHE A 283 -84.25 24.88 -106.72
CA PHE A 283 -84.25 23.88 -105.68
C PHE A 283 -82.82 23.72 -105.17
N GLN A 284 -82.64 23.98 -103.87
CA GLN A 284 -81.32 24.04 -103.24
C GLN A 284 -80.35 24.99 -103.97
N TYR A 285 -79.27 24.44 -104.53
CA TYR A 285 -78.20 25.17 -105.18
C TYR A 285 -78.33 25.19 -106.71
N SER A 286 -79.29 24.44 -107.28
CA SER A 286 -79.52 24.30 -108.72
C SER A 286 -80.79 25.03 -109.17
N CYS A 287 -80.87 25.32 -110.46
CA CYS A 287 -82.06 25.88 -111.11
C CYS A 287 -82.60 24.90 -112.15
N TYR A 288 -83.93 24.73 -112.23
CA TYR A 288 -84.58 23.78 -113.14
C TYR A 288 -85.55 24.47 -114.11
N PHE A 289 -85.60 24.01 -115.36
CA PHE A 289 -86.48 24.53 -116.41
C PHE A 289 -87.25 23.39 -117.07
N THR A 290 -88.53 23.60 -117.38
CA THR A 290 -89.39 22.62 -118.07
C THR A 290 -89.79 23.10 -119.47
N SER A 291 -89.85 22.19 -120.42
CA SER A 291 -90.27 22.50 -121.79
C SER A 291 -91.79 22.49 -121.95
N THR A 292 -92.28 23.20 -122.95
CA THR A 292 -93.70 23.19 -123.38
C THR A 292 -93.91 22.56 -124.77
N ALA A 293 -92.81 22.16 -125.41
CA ALA A 293 -92.80 21.50 -126.71
C ALA A 293 -92.17 20.11 -126.58
N LYS A 294 -92.38 19.25 -127.58
CA LYS A 294 -91.76 17.93 -127.65
C LYS A 294 -90.55 17.91 -128.60
N LYS A 295 -89.51 17.17 -128.24
CA LYS A 295 -88.25 16.98 -129.00
C LYS A 295 -87.69 15.58 -128.71
N THR A 296 -86.83 15.09 -129.61
CA THR A 296 -86.01 13.90 -129.34
C THR A 296 -85.00 14.18 -128.23
N TRP A 297 -84.52 13.14 -127.53
CA TRP A 297 -83.64 13.31 -126.36
C TRP A 297 -82.39 14.16 -126.67
N SER A 298 -81.76 13.91 -127.83
CA SER A 298 -80.58 14.66 -128.28
C SER A 298 -80.89 16.15 -128.53
N LEU A 299 -82.04 16.45 -129.15
CA LEU A 299 -82.46 17.83 -129.40
C LEU A 299 -82.86 18.56 -128.10
N SER A 300 -83.43 17.83 -127.14
CA SER A 300 -83.75 18.32 -125.80
C SER A 300 -82.48 18.69 -125.02
N ARG A 301 -81.47 17.82 -125.05
CA ARG A 301 -80.15 18.08 -124.43
C ARG A 301 -79.49 19.33 -125.00
N SER A 302 -79.45 19.43 -126.33
CA SER A 302 -78.92 20.62 -127.00
C SER A 302 -79.66 21.89 -126.59
N ASP A 303 -80.97 21.81 -126.31
CA ASP A 303 -81.73 22.95 -125.84
C ASP A 303 -81.34 23.39 -124.42
N CYS A 304 -81.17 22.44 -123.49
CA CYS A 304 -80.70 22.74 -122.14
C CYS A 304 -79.31 23.37 -122.13
N GLN A 305 -78.40 22.83 -122.94
CA GLN A 305 -77.04 23.36 -123.12
C GLN A 305 -77.03 24.78 -123.67
N ARG A 306 -77.92 25.11 -124.61
CA ARG A 306 -78.08 26.49 -125.09
C ARG A 306 -78.64 27.45 -124.03
N LYS A 307 -79.32 26.95 -123.01
CA LYS A 307 -79.82 27.76 -121.88
C LYS A 307 -78.82 27.83 -120.71
N GLY A 308 -77.62 27.28 -120.86
CA GLY A 308 -76.56 27.32 -119.85
C GLY A 308 -76.66 26.22 -118.78
N GLY A 309 -77.50 25.21 -118.99
CA GLY A 309 -77.59 24.01 -118.15
C GLY A 309 -77.36 22.74 -118.96
N ASP A 310 -77.76 21.58 -118.47
CA ASP A 310 -77.89 20.34 -119.26
C ASP A 310 -79.23 19.67 -118.90
N LEU A 311 -79.59 18.52 -119.50
CA LEU A 311 -80.78 17.79 -119.05
C LEU A 311 -80.66 17.46 -117.56
N ALA A 312 -81.78 17.54 -116.83
CA ALA A 312 -81.78 17.43 -115.37
C ALA A 312 -81.17 16.10 -114.86
N ILE A 313 -80.35 16.20 -113.81
CA ILE A 313 -79.64 15.09 -113.17
C ILE A 313 -80.24 14.85 -111.79
N ILE A 314 -81.01 13.77 -111.65
CA ILE A 314 -81.80 13.55 -110.43
C ILE A 314 -81.06 12.59 -109.50
N THR A 315 -80.50 13.12 -108.42
CA THR A 315 -79.59 12.36 -107.53
C THR A 315 -80.11 12.18 -106.11
N SER A 316 -81.27 12.74 -105.79
CA SER A 316 -81.88 12.62 -104.47
C SER A 316 -83.39 12.44 -104.52
N GLN A 317 -83.95 11.81 -103.48
CA GLN A 317 -85.40 11.67 -103.30
C GLN A 317 -86.10 13.04 -103.27
N GLN A 318 -85.50 14.05 -102.63
CA GLN A 318 -86.09 15.38 -102.53
C GLN A 318 -86.11 16.11 -103.87
N GLU A 319 -85.09 15.90 -104.69
CA GLU A 319 -85.05 16.42 -106.05
C GLU A 319 -86.10 15.74 -106.94
N MET A 320 -86.25 14.41 -106.83
CA MET A 320 -87.30 13.64 -107.51
C MET A 320 -88.70 14.18 -107.18
N GLU A 321 -88.97 14.45 -105.90
CA GLU A 321 -90.23 15.07 -105.46
C GLU A 321 -90.43 16.48 -106.03
N PHE A 322 -89.37 17.30 -106.04
CA PHE A 322 -89.40 18.64 -106.59
C PHE A 322 -89.73 18.62 -108.09
N ILE A 323 -89.06 17.78 -108.90
CA ILE A 323 -89.29 17.75 -110.34
C ILE A 323 -90.66 17.21 -110.74
N ASN A 324 -91.24 16.27 -109.97
CA ASN A 324 -92.60 15.80 -110.20
C ASN A 324 -93.63 16.94 -110.01
N GLY A 325 -93.31 17.94 -109.18
CA GLY A 325 -94.12 19.14 -109.03
C GLY A 325 -93.97 20.19 -110.14
N LEU A 326 -93.07 20.01 -111.11
CA LEU A 326 -92.82 21.00 -112.16
C LEU A 326 -93.83 20.95 -113.32
N TYR A 327 -94.61 19.88 -113.44
CA TYR A 327 -95.66 19.72 -114.44
C TYR A 327 -97.04 19.57 -113.78
N SER A 328 -98.09 20.04 -114.45
CA SER A 328 -99.46 20.09 -113.89
C SER A 328 -100.40 19.00 -114.41
N SER A 329 -99.97 18.19 -115.38
CA SER A 329 -100.75 17.16 -116.05
C SER A 329 -99.84 15.99 -116.45
N GLU A 330 -100.40 14.78 -116.60
CA GLU A 330 -99.62 13.59 -117.01
C GLU A 330 -98.93 13.85 -118.34
N ILE A 331 -97.60 13.80 -118.29
CA ILE A 331 -96.72 13.99 -119.44
C ILE A 331 -95.47 13.14 -119.25
N GLU A 332 -94.81 12.87 -120.36
CA GLU A 332 -93.50 12.28 -120.40
C GLU A 332 -92.46 13.35 -120.78
N ALA A 333 -91.36 13.39 -120.04
CA ALA A 333 -90.29 14.36 -120.23
C ALA A 333 -88.90 13.72 -120.17
N TRP A 334 -88.04 14.00 -121.13
CA TRP A 334 -86.64 13.59 -121.10
C TRP A 334 -85.88 14.17 -119.91
N ILE A 335 -85.12 13.30 -119.26
CA ILE A 335 -84.13 13.62 -118.22
C ILE A 335 -82.73 13.24 -118.71
N GLY A 336 -81.70 13.69 -117.98
CA GLY A 336 -80.30 13.58 -118.41
C GLY A 336 -79.68 12.19 -118.27
N LEU A 337 -80.47 11.12 -118.37
CA LEU A 337 -80.00 9.75 -118.18
C LEU A 337 -80.09 8.96 -119.49
N THR A 338 -79.00 8.28 -119.85
CA THR A 338 -78.89 7.47 -121.06
C THR A 338 -77.89 6.34 -120.86
N ASP A 339 -78.07 5.21 -121.54
CA ASP A 339 -77.11 4.12 -121.64
C ASP A 339 -76.63 3.87 -123.09
N GLY A 340 -76.96 4.75 -124.04
CA GLY A 340 -76.59 4.63 -125.46
C GLY A 340 -75.07 4.65 -125.77
N GLY A 341 -74.23 4.75 -124.74
CA GLY A 341 -72.79 4.48 -124.85
C GLY A 341 -72.43 3.00 -124.67
N VAL A 342 -73.02 2.35 -123.67
CA VAL A 342 -72.83 0.92 -123.35
C VAL A 342 -74.16 0.42 -122.77
N GLU A 343 -74.86 -0.45 -123.51
CA GLU A 343 -76.15 -1.04 -123.11
C GLU A 343 -76.15 -1.52 -121.66
N GLY A 344 -77.15 -1.09 -120.89
CA GLY A 344 -77.30 -1.42 -119.47
C GLY A 344 -76.42 -0.61 -118.52
N GLN A 345 -75.55 0.29 -119.00
CA GLN A 345 -74.75 1.22 -118.18
C GLN A 345 -75.25 2.66 -118.29
N TRP A 346 -76.25 2.97 -117.48
CA TRP A 346 -76.84 4.30 -117.36
C TRP A 346 -75.85 5.34 -116.78
N LYS A 347 -75.71 6.48 -117.46
CA LYS A 347 -74.91 7.63 -117.01
C LYS A 347 -75.69 8.93 -117.15
N TRP A 348 -75.42 9.83 -116.23
CA TRP A 348 -75.91 11.21 -116.30
C TRP A 348 -75.16 11.98 -117.38
N VAL A 349 -75.77 13.06 -117.87
CA VAL A 349 -75.19 13.94 -118.89
C VAL A 349 -73.85 14.59 -118.48
N ASP A 350 -73.54 14.68 -117.18
CA ASP A 350 -72.25 15.14 -116.64
C ASP A 350 -71.15 14.06 -116.60
N GLY A 351 -71.51 12.81 -116.95
CA GLY A 351 -70.61 11.66 -116.97
C GLY A 351 -70.56 10.86 -115.66
N THR A 352 -71.27 11.29 -114.61
CA THR A 352 -71.35 10.53 -113.37
C THR A 352 -72.19 9.26 -113.56
N PRO A 353 -71.82 8.14 -112.92
CA PRO A 353 -72.59 6.89 -113.01
C PRO A 353 -73.89 6.98 -112.22
N LEU A 354 -74.93 6.27 -112.66
CA LEU A 354 -76.19 6.20 -111.94
C LEU A 354 -76.01 5.51 -110.57
N ASN A 355 -76.33 6.21 -109.47
CA ASN A 355 -76.20 5.70 -108.10
C ASN A 355 -77.55 5.34 -107.44
N GLN A 356 -78.63 6.03 -107.82
CA GLN A 356 -79.97 5.89 -107.29
C GLN A 356 -80.96 5.84 -108.45
N THR A 357 -81.96 4.96 -108.36
CA THR A 357 -82.91 4.70 -109.46
C THR A 357 -84.34 4.97 -109.03
N PHE A 358 -85.12 5.57 -109.92
CA PHE A 358 -86.56 5.78 -109.73
C PHE A 358 -87.37 5.14 -110.87
N TRP A 359 -86.95 3.96 -111.33
CA TRP A 359 -87.60 3.21 -112.41
C TRP A 359 -89.04 2.81 -112.07
N ALA A 360 -89.92 2.91 -113.06
CA ALA A 360 -91.24 2.31 -112.99
C ALA A 360 -91.13 0.80 -112.83
N LYS A 361 -92.17 0.18 -112.24
CA LYS A 361 -92.19 -1.27 -112.06
C LYS A 361 -92.03 -1.99 -113.41
N GLY A 362 -90.93 -2.74 -113.54
CA GLY A 362 -90.60 -3.51 -114.74
C GLY A 362 -89.71 -2.78 -115.74
N GLN A 363 -89.18 -1.60 -115.40
CA GLN A 363 -88.20 -0.85 -116.20
C GLN A 363 -86.79 -0.87 -115.56
N PRO A 364 -85.72 -0.67 -116.35
CA PRO A 364 -85.72 -0.59 -117.82
C PRO A 364 -85.91 -1.97 -118.48
N ASN A 365 -86.65 -2.06 -119.57
CA ASN A 365 -86.96 -3.33 -120.22
C ASN A 365 -86.52 -3.47 -121.68
N SER A 366 -85.98 -2.41 -122.28
CA SER A 366 -85.61 -2.34 -123.69
C SER A 366 -86.71 -2.97 -124.55
N HIS A 367 -87.92 -2.41 -124.50
CA HIS A 367 -89.17 -3.02 -124.94
C HIS A 367 -89.02 -3.64 -126.34
N GLN A 368 -89.19 -4.97 -126.43
CA GLN A 368 -89.06 -5.77 -127.65
C GLN A 368 -87.66 -5.76 -128.31
N GLY A 369 -86.59 -5.46 -127.55
CA GLY A 369 -85.21 -5.40 -128.04
C GLY A 369 -85.01 -4.29 -129.06
N THR A 370 -85.51 -3.09 -128.75
CA THR A 370 -85.58 -1.97 -129.70
C THR A 370 -84.71 -0.77 -129.33
N ASP A 371 -83.64 -1.01 -128.56
CA ASP A 371 -82.60 -0.02 -128.22
C ASP A 371 -83.22 1.26 -127.60
N GLN A 372 -83.90 1.10 -126.46
CA GLN A 372 -84.51 2.18 -125.69
C GLN A 372 -83.48 2.90 -124.80
N ASP A 373 -82.56 3.63 -125.41
CA ASP A 373 -81.33 4.06 -124.71
C ASP A 373 -81.45 5.38 -123.93
N CYS A 374 -82.66 5.95 -123.81
CA CYS A 374 -82.90 7.25 -123.20
C CYS A 374 -84.00 7.20 -122.16
N VAL A 375 -83.87 7.97 -121.08
CA VAL A 375 -84.85 7.92 -119.99
C VAL A 375 -85.83 9.08 -120.05
N GLU A 376 -87.11 8.73 -120.16
CA GLU A 376 -88.19 9.64 -119.89
C GLU A 376 -88.65 9.53 -118.45
N PHE A 377 -88.93 10.68 -117.86
CA PHE A 377 -89.68 10.84 -116.65
C PHE A 377 -91.17 10.79 -116.96
N TRP A 378 -91.87 9.81 -116.41
CA TRP A 378 -93.32 9.75 -116.38
C TRP A 378 -93.84 10.59 -115.21
N HIS A 379 -94.38 11.77 -115.53
CA HIS A 379 -95.14 12.52 -114.54
C HIS A 379 -96.43 11.76 -114.19
N ARG A 380 -96.67 11.58 -112.89
CA ARG A 380 -97.89 10.96 -112.38
C ARG A 380 -98.71 12.00 -111.64
N SER A 381 -99.95 12.22 -112.08
CA SER A 381 -100.88 13.17 -111.41
C SER A 381 -101.14 12.84 -109.94
N LYS A 382 -100.94 11.57 -109.55
CA LYS A 382 -100.90 11.07 -108.17
C LYS A 382 -99.70 10.13 -108.03
N GLY A 383 -98.70 10.49 -107.20
CA GLY A 383 -97.48 9.68 -106.98
C GLY A 383 -96.20 10.52 -107.02
N HIS A 384 -95.04 9.86 -107.11
CA HIS A 384 -93.70 10.49 -107.15
C HIS A 384 -93.11 10.62 -108.56
N GLY A 385 -93.91 10.30 -109.58
CA GLY A 385 -93.42 10.05 -110.94
C GLY A 385 -92.50 8.82 -111.00
N ASP A 386 -92.28 8.30 -112.19
CA ASP A 386 -91.43 7.11 -112.38
C ASP A 386 -90.57 7.30 -113.63
N TRP A 387 -89.47 6.56 -113.75
CA TRP A 387 -88.63 6.56 -114.94
C TRP A 387 -88.96 5.40 -115.86
N ASN A 388 -88.86 5.67 -117.15
CA ASN A 388 -89.02 4.68 -118.21
C ASN A 388 -87.90 4.85 -119.22
N ASP A 389 -87.32 3.74 -119.67
CA ASP A 389 -86.47 3.72 -120.84
C ASP A 389 -87.33 3.79 -122.10
N GLU A 390 -86.94 4.66 -123.03
CA GLU A 390 -87.65 4.89 -124.27
C GLU A 390 -86.65 5.19 -125.39
N ARG A 391 -87.04 4.91 -126.63
CA ARG A 391 -86.23 5.17 -127.81
C ARG A 391 -85.93 6.66 -127.87
N CYS A 392 -84.65 7.00 -127.91
CA CYS A 392 -84.17 8.38 -127.95
C CYS A 392 -84.77 9.24 -129.10
N THR A 393 -85.31 8.59 -130.12
CA THR A 393 -85.95 9.20 -131.30
C THR A 393 -87.41 9.60 -131.08
N VAL A 394 -88.05 9.20 -129.97
CA VAL A 394 -89.39 9.66 -129.61
C VAL A 394 -89.35 11.14 -129.23
N GLU A 395 -90.35 11.90 -129.67
CA GLU A 395 -90.49 13.29 -129.26
C GLU A 395 -91.27 13.38 -127.95
N GLN A 396 -90.65 13.91 -126.89
CA GLN A 396 -91.24 14.14 -125.56
C GLN A 396 -90.87 15.52 -125.03
N HIS A 397 -91.49 15.96 -123.93
CA HIS A 397 -91.04 17.17 -123.23
C HIS A 397 -89.63 16.95 -122.65
N TRP A 398 -89.02 17.94 -122.02
CA TRP A 398 -87.71 17.77 -121.37
C TRP A 398 -87.50 18.74 -120.22
N MET A 399 -86.59 18.38 -119.32
CA MET A 399 -86.23 19.20 -118.17
C MET A 399 -84.74 19.52 -118.19
N CYS A 400 -84.39 20.77 -117.89
CA CYS A 400 -83.01 21.24 -117.77
C CYS A 400 -82.64 21.56 -116.33
N GLU A 401 -81.36 21.46 -115.99
CA GLU A 401 -80.76 21.85 -114.71
C GLU A 401 -79.47 22.67 -114.93
N MET A 402 -79.18 23.67 -114.08
CA MET A 402 -77.93 24.44 -114.06
C MET A 402 -77.40 24.74 -112.65
#